data_AF-A0A3N5RN50-F1
#
_entry.id   AF-A0A3N5RN50-F1
#
_cell.length_a   1.000
_cell.length_b   1.000
_cell.length_c   1.000
_cell.angle_alpha   90.00
_cell.angle_beta   90.00
_cell.angle_gamma   90.00
#
_symmetry.space_group_name_H-M   'P 1'
#
loop_
_entity.id
_entity.type
_entity.pdbx_description
1 polymer ?
#
loop_
_entity_poly.entity_id
_entity_poly.type
_entity_poly.pdbx_seq_one_letter_code
_entity_poly.pdbx_strand_id
1 'polypeptide(L)'
;MSHRLFILAMAVGVCHSFDHSPLFAADIQPLIKTIKAVSSEGAGGRDAAKAFQQLIEAGPDSVPALLVSLDDANPLASNYLRNAIESIVDRAHDQKRQLPSREIEAFLADTKHNSRARRMAFEILVDLDAKNRDRLIPGMLNDPSVELRRDAVARVITAGNEQFDADRKEEAKATYLKAMAAVRDDDQVQLIKKKLEELGEKVDLPEHFGFIMTWRLLAPFDNTAGKGFHIAYPPETELDYSKEYEGKGGEVAKWVEHTTTDEYGLVNVAKALSPFKGAVSYAAAEFDSDRDQAVELRLGTDNA
;
A
#
# COMPACT_ATOMS: atom_id res chain seq x y z
N MET A 1 -16.61 5.72 90.14
CA MET A 1 -16.48 6.50 88.89
C MET A 1 -16.37 5.53 87.73
N SER A 2 -17.40 5.52 86.90
CA SER A 2 -17.62 4.61 85.76
C SER A 2 -16.94 5.17 84.53
N HIS A 3 -16.01 4.45 83.90
CA HIS A 3 -15.58 4.71 82.53
C HIS A 3 -15.74 3.42 81.73
N ARG A 4 -16.75 3.42 80.86
CA ARG A 4 -17.09 2.36 79.91
C ARG A 4 -16.12 2.42 78.73
N LEU A 5 -15.48 1.30 78.42
CA LEU A 5 -14.69 1.12 77.20
C LEU A 5 -15.65 0.66 76.09
N PHE A 6 -15.87 1.51 75.08
CA PHE A 6 -16.61 1.16 73.87
C PHE A 6 -15.69 0.40 72.92
N ILE A 7 -16.05 -0.85 72.61
CA ILE A 7 -15.41 -1.66 71.57
C ILE A 7 -16.10 -1.32 70.25
N LEU A 8 -15.38 -0.69 69.32
CA LEU A 8 -15.81 -0.49 67.94
C LEU A 8 -15.40 -1.73 67.12
N ALA A 9 -16.36 -2.58 66.80
CA ALA A 9 -16.15 -3.70 65.87
C ALA A 9 -16.27 -3.19 64.43
N MET A 10 -15.14 -3.08 63.71
CA MET A 10 -15.14 -2.96 62.25
C MET A 10 -15.33 -4.36 61.65
N ALA A 11 -16.47 -4.57 61.00
CA ALA A 11 -16.67 -5.71 60.13
C ALA A 11 -15.88 -5.49 58.83
N VAL A 12 -14.78 -6.21 58.66
CA VAL A 12 -14.07 -6.31 57.37
C VAL A 12 -14.93 -7.20 56.47
N GLY A 13 -15.73 -6.58 55.61
CA GLY A 13 -16.38 -7.27 54.51
C GLY A 13 -15.33 -7.73 53.53
N VAL A 14 -15.08 -9.05 53.49
CA VAL A 14 -14.32 -9.69 52.42
C VAL A 14 -15.15 -9.55 51.16
N CYS A 15 -14.87 -8.52 50.36
CA CYS A 15 -15.21 -8.53 48.95
C CYS A 15 -14.39 -9.67 48.33
N HIS A 16 -15.03 -10.80 48.03
CA HIS A 16 -14.53 -11.68 47.00
C HIS A 16 -14.59 -10.89 45.69
N SER A 17 -13.48 -10.26 45.35
CA SER A 17 -13.13 -9.98 43.97
C SER A 17 -13.23 -11.32 43.24
N PHE A 18 -14.31 -11.50 42.48
CA PHE A 18 -14.33 -12.48 41.42
C PHE A 18 -13.22 -12.08 40.46
N ASP A 19 -12.05 -12.71 40.60
CA ASP A 19 -11.09 -12.82 39.52
C ASP A 19 -11.82 -13.47 38.35
N HIS A 20 -12.36 -12.65 37.45
CA HIS A 20 -12.57 -13.07 36.07
C HIS A 20 -11.18 -13.24 35.46
N SER A 21 -10.53 -14.35 35.79
CA SER A 21 -9.52 -14.91 34.91
C SER A 21 -10.23 -15.19 33.58
N PRO A 22 -9.87 -14.52 32.47
CA PRO A 22 -10.39 -14.94 31.18
C PRO A 22 -9.97 -16.39 31.00
N LEU A 23 -10.93 -17.27 30.74
CA LEU A 23 -10.67 -18.62 30.26
C LEU A 23 -9.62 -18.50 29.16
N PHE A 24 -8.43 -19.08 29.39
CA PHE A 24 -7.30 -19.02 28.47
C PHE A 24 -7.79 -19.27 27.04
N ALA A 25 -7.73 -18.24 26.18
CA ALA A 25 -7.68 -18.46 24.76
C ALA A 25 -6.55 -19.47 24.51
N ALA A 26 -6.84 -20.56 23.80
CA ALA A 26 -5.82 -21.53 23.42
C ALA A 26 -4.63 -20.77 22.81
N ASP A 27 -3.41 -21.09 23.24
CA ASP A 27 -2.23 -20.44 22.68
C ASP A 27 -2.11 -20.80 21.19
N ILE A 28 -2.50 -19.86 20.34
CA ILE A 28 -2.51 -20.03 18.88
C ILE A 28 -1.13 -19.81 18.25
N GLN A 29 -0.15 -19.28 19.00
CA GLN A 29 1.16 -18.92 18.45
C GLN A 29 1.93 -20.11 17.87
N PRO A 30 1.93 -21.32 18.49
CA PRO A 30 2.54 -22.50 17.89
C PRO A 30 1.90 -22.91 16.55
N LEU A 31 0.59 -22.73 16.42
CA LEU A 31 -0.16 -23.05 15.20
C LEU A 31 0.21 -22.07 14.07
N ILE A 32 0.22 -20.77 14.38
CA ILE A 32 0.65 -19.70 13.46
C ILE A 32 2.08 -19.95 12.98
N LYS A 33 3.00 -20.27 13.90
CA LYS A 33 4.39 -20.57 13.58
C LYS A 33 4.50 -21.77 12.62
N THR A 34 3.70 -22.81 12.84
CA THR A 34 3.67 -23.99 11.98
C THR A 34 3.17 -23.65 10.57
N ILE A 35 2.11 -22.84 10.47
CA ILE A 35 1.56 -22.38 9.18
C ILE A 35 2.58 -21.51 8.43
N LYS A 36 3.27 -20.60 9.12
CA LYS A 36 4.29 -19.72 8.52
C LYS A 36 5.53 -20.47 8.02
N ALA A 37 5.78 -21.68 8.50
CA ALA A 37 6.92 -22.50 8.10
C ALA A 37 6.75 -23.19 6.74
N VAL A 38 5.59 -23.06 6.08
CA VAL A 38 5.37 -23.66 4.74
C VAL A 38 6.27 -22.98 3.72
N SER A 39 7.10 -23.75 3.02
CA SER A 39 8.01 -23.24 1.99
C SER A 39 7.28 -22.96 0.67
N SER A 40 7.93 -22.21 -0.23
CA SER A 40 7.44 -21.97 -1.60
C SER A 40 7.16 -23.25 -2.39
N GLU A 41 7.89 -24.33 -2.10
CA GLU A 41 7.73 -25.66 -2.71
C GLU A 41 6.65 -26.52 -2.04
N GLY A 42 5.97 -26.00 -1.01
CA GLY A 42 4.92 -26.70 -0.27
C GLY A 42 5.44 -27.64 0.83
N ALA A 43 6.74 -27.63 1.14
CA ALA A 43 7.27 -28.37 2.28
C ALA A 43 6.63 -27.84 3.58
N GLY A 44 6.25 -28.76 4.49
CA GLY A 44 5.51 -28.42 5.71
C GLY A 44 3.98 -28.31 5.55
N GLY A 45 3.44 -28.43 4.32
CA GLY A 45 2.01 -28.23 4.06
C GLY A 45 1.07 -29.18 4.84
N ARG A 46 1.47 -30.42 5.12
CA ARG A 46 0.66 -31.35 5.93
C ARG A 46 0.51 -30.89 7.38
N ASP A 47 1.58 -30.37 7.97
CA ASP A 47 1.57 -29.90 9.35
C ASP A 47 0.84 -28.56 9.44
N ALA A 48 1.00 -27.70 8.44
CA ALA A 48 0.22 -26.47 8.32
C ALA A 48 -1.28 -26.75 8.16
N ALA A 49 -1.68 -27.76 7.38
CA ALA A 49 -3.09 -28.15 7.26
C ALA A 49 -3.66 -28.64 8.61
N LYS A 50 -2.91 -29.43 9.39
CA LYS A 50 -3.32 -29.84 10.74
C LYS A 50 -3.41 -28.65 11.69
N ALA A 51 -2.41 -27.76 11.66
CA ALA A 51 -2.39 -26.55 12.47
C ALA A 51 -3.57 -25.64 12.14
N PHE A 52 -3.90 -25.50 10.85
CA PHE A 52 -5.07 -24.76 10.37
C PHE A 52 -6.38 -25.34 10.94
N GLN A 53 -6.56 -26.67 10.89
CA GLN A 53 -7.77 -27.30 11.45
C GLN A 53 -7.94 -27.06 12.96
N GLN A 54 -6.84 -26.93 13.70
CA GLN A 54 -6.90 -26.54 15.12
C GLN A 54 -7.12 -25.04 15.29
N LEU A 55 -6.54 -24.23 14.39
CA LEU A 55 -6.61 -22.78 14.47
C LEU A 55 -8.02 -22.25 14.25
N ILE A 56 -8.78 -22.84 13.33
CA ILE A 56 -10.17 -22.42 13.06
C ILE A 56 -11.12 -22.68 14.23
N GLU A 57 -10.74 -23.54 15.18
CA GLU A 57 -11.50 -23.78 16.42
C GLU A 57 -11.24 -22.70 17.49
N ALA A 58 -10.30 -21.77 17.24
CA ALA A 58 -10.08 -20.64 18.12
C ALA A 58 -11.30 -19.71 18.19
N GLY A 59 -11.39 -18.96 19.30
CA GLY A 59 -12.48 -18.01 19.49
C GLY A 59 -12.28 -16.69 18.73
N PRO A 60 -13.34 -15.85 18.62
CA PRO A 60 -13.31 -14.47 18.14
C PRO A 60 -12.13 -13.63 18.62
N ASP A 61 -11.74 -13.81 19.89
CA ASP A 61 -10.66 -13.05 20.53
C ASP A 61 -9.28 -13.30 19.90
N SER A 62 -9.14 -14.33 19.07
CA SER A 62 -7.92 -14.62 18.31
C SER A 62 -7.75 -13.77 17.05
N VAL A 63 -8.81 -13.16 16.53
CA VAL A 63 -8.80 -12.43 15.25
C VAL A 63 -7.74 -11.32 15.20
N PRO A 64 -7.58 -10.45 16.21
CA PRO A 64 -6.54 -9.42 16.18
C PRO A 64 -5.12 -9.99 16.07
N ALA A 65 -4.81 -11.07 16.81
CA ALA A 65 -3.51 -11.71 16.74
C ALA A 65 -3.26 -12.39 15.38
N LEU A 66 -4.32 -12.94 14.77
CA LEU A 66 -4.23 -13.51 13.42
C LEU A 66 -4.01 -12.44 12.35
N LEU A 67 -4.69 -11.28 12.46
CA LEU A 67 -4.46 -10.15 11.57
C LEU A 67 -3.00 -9.67 11.64
N VAL A 68 -2.44 -9.51 12.85
CA VAL A 68 -1.01 -9.18 13.04
C VAL A 68 -0.10 -10.24 12.41
N SER A 69 -0.46 -11.52 12.49
CA SER A 69 0.35 -12.59 11.92
C SER A 69 0.46 -12.56 10.39
N LEU A 70 -0.36 -11.77 9.70
CA LEU A 70 -0.26 -11.57 8.25
C LEU A 70 0.87 -10.60 7.84
N ASP A 71 1.45 -9.83 8.76
CA ASP A 71 2.48 -8.83 8.44
C ASP A 71 3.73 -9.42 7.80
N ASP A 72 4.15 -10.57 8.32
CA ASP A 72 5.36 -11.31 7.96
C ASP A 72 5.05 -12.69 7.34
N ALA A 73 3.80 -12.93 6.95
CA ALA A 73 3.38 -14.19 6.33
C ALA A 73 3.83 -14.27 4.86
N ASN A 74 4.42 -15.41 4.47
CA ASN A 74 4.66 -15.71 3.06
C ASN A 74 3.33 -15.98 2.31
N PRO A 75 3.31 -15.95 0.96
CA PRO A 75 2.05 -16.04 0.20
C PRO A 75 1.19 -17.28 0.52
N LEU A 76 1.80 -18.45 0.73
CA LEU A 76 1.07 -19.67 1.09
C LEU A 76 0.51 -19.59 2.51
N ALA A 77 1.33 -19.14 3.46
CA ALA A 77 0.92 -18.93 4.85
C ALA A 77 -0.20 -17.88 4.96
N SER A 78 -0.14 -16.79 4.18
CA SER A 78 -1.19 -15.76 4.13
C SER A 78 -2.54 -16.36 3.75
N ASN A 79 -2.59 -17.29 2.78
CA ASN A 79 -3.84 -17.94 2.39
C ASN A 79 -4.43 -18.77 3.53
N TYR A 80 -3.62 -19.56 4.24
CA TYR A 80 -4.08 -20.31 5.41
C TYR A 80 -4.62 -19.39 6.51
N LEU A 81 -3.90 -18.32 6.83
CA LEU A 81 -4.25 -17.40 7.91
C LEU A 81 -5.53 -16.60 7.58
N ARG A 82 -5.69 -16.13 6.35
CA ARG A 82 -6.92 -15.47 5.88
C ARG A 82 -8.13 -16.36 5.98
N ASN A 83 -8.05 -17.57 5.43
CA ASN A 83 -9.14 -18.55 5.51
C ASN A 83 -9.48 -18.89 6.97
N ALA A 84 -8.49 -18.88 7.87
CA ALA A 84 -8.72 -19.12 9.28
C ALA A 84 -9.48 -17.97 9.93
N ILE A 85 -9.10 -16.72 9.65
CA ILE A 85 -9.81 -15.53 10.10
C ILE A 85 -11.26 -15.55 9.61
N GLU A 86 -11.48 -15.78 8.31
CA GLU A 86 -12.81 -15.87 7.71
C GLU A 86 -13.65 -16.95 8.40
N SER A 87 -13.10 -18.16 8.57
CA SER A 87 -13.80 -19.26 9.25
C SER A 87 -14.17 -18.94 10.70
N ILE A 88 -13.33 -18.18 11.42
CA ILE A 88 -13.60 -17.77 12.80
C ILE A 88 -14.66 -16.67 12.83
N VAL A 89 -14.60 -15.71 11.92
CA VAL A 89 -15.56 -14.60 11.79
C VAL A 89 -16.95 -15.12 11.41
N ASP A 90 -17.05 -15.98 10.41
CA ASP A 90 -18.32 -16.58 9.97
C ASP A 90 -18.97 -17.39 11.10
N ARG A 91 -18.17 -18.22 11.78
CA ARG A 91 -18.63 -19.00 12.93
C ARG A 91 -19.09 -18.09 14.08
N ALA A 92 -18.36 -17.01 14.34
CA ALA A 92 -18.75 -16.04 15.36
C ALA A 92 -20.10 -15.39 15.04
N HIS A 93 -20.30 -15.01 13.77
CA HIS A 93 -21.55 -14.47 13.27
C HIS A 93 -22.71 -15.46 13.44
N ASP A 94 -22.55 -16.70 12.97
CA ASP A 94 -23.56 -17.76 13.08
C ASP A 94 -23.94 -18.06 14.53
N GLN A 95 -22.96 -18.04 15.42
CA GLN A 95 -23.13 -18.28 16.86
C GLN A 95 -23.53 -17.01 17.63
N LYS A 96 -23.69 -15.86 16.97
CA LYS A 96 -23.96 -14.56 17.58
C LYS A 96 -22.97 -14.19 18.69
N ARG A 97 -21.70 -14.60 18.53
CA ARG A 97 -20.59 -14.21 19.40
C ARG A 97 -20.07 -12.85 18.96
N GLN A 98 -19.66 -12.04 19.94
CA GLN A 98 -19.08 -10.75 19.67
C GLN A 98 -17.65 -10.91 19.14
N LEU A 99 -17.33 -10.16 18.07
CA LEU A 99 -15.96 -9.95 17.63
C LEU A 99 -15.32 -8.82 18.46
N PRO A 100 -13.98 -8.85 18.66
CA PRO A 100 -13.24 -7.79 19.34
C PRO A 100 -13.08 -6.55 18.44
N SER A 101 -14.19 -5.86 18.15
CA SER A 101 -14.23 -4.79 17.14
C SER A 101 -13.30 -3.63 17.48
N ARG A 102 -13.08 -3.33 18.77
CA ARG A 102 -12.20 -2.25 19.21
C ARG A 102 -10.74 -2.55 18.85
N GLU A 103 -10.32 -3.78 19.04
CA GLU A 103 -8.98 -4.27 18.76
C GLU A 103 -8.75 -4.38 17.25
N ILE A 104 -9.76 -4.83 16.50
CA ILE A 104 -9.72 -4.88 15.02
C ILE A 104 -9.62 -3.46 14.45
N GLU A 105 -10.35 -2.49 15.01
CA GLU A 105 -10.25 -1.09 14.59
C GLU A 105 -8.90 -0.47 14.95
N ALA A 106 -8.35 -0.79 16.12
CA ALA A 106 -7.00 -0.36 16.50
C ALA A 106 -5.93 -0.92 15.53
N PHE A 107 -6.05 -2.19 15.13
CA PHE A 107 -5.21 -2.80 14.09
C PHE A 107 -5.37 -2.08 12.74
N LEU A 108 -6.60 -1.80 12.31
CA LEU A 108 -6.85 -1.08 11.06
C LEU A 108 -6.22 0.34 11.07
N ALA A 109 -6.22 1.02 12.22
CA ALA A 109 -5.70 2.37 12.35
C ALA A 109 -4.15 2.45 12.29
N ASP A 110 -3.43 1.37 12.65
CA ASP A 110 -1.97 1.35 12.53
C ASP A 110 -1.54 1.09 11.08
N THR A 111 -1.05 2.14 10.44
CA THR A 111 -0.64 2.13 9.03
C THR A 111 0.65 1.36 8.76
N LYS A 112 1.32 0.85 9.80
CA LYS A 112 2.52 0.00 9.66
C LYS A 112 2.18 -1.45 9.35
N HIS A 113 0.95 -1.89 9.62
CA HIS A 113 0.51 -3.24 9.29
C HIS A 113 0.35 -3.43 7.77
N ASN A 114 0.44 -4.69 7.34
CA ASN A 114 0.28 -5.08 5.95
C ASN A 114 -1.03 -4.54 5.34
N SER A 115 -0.95 -3.87 4.20
CA SER A 115 -2.08 -3.23 3.53
C SER A 115 -3.27 -4.17 3.28
N ARG A 116 -3.02 -5.43 2.94
CA ARG A 116 -4.08 -6.41 2.67
C ARG A 116 -4.69 -6.97 3.96
N ALA A 117 -3.91 -7.09 5.04
CA ALA A 117 -4.43 -7.45 6.35
C ALA A 117 -5.34 -6.33 6.89
N ARG A 118 -4.92 -5.07 6.72
CA ARG A 118 -5.74 -3.90 7.05
C ARG A 118 -7.03 -3.86 6.22
N ARG A 119 -6.99 -4.19 4.93
CA ARG A 119 -8.21 -4.33 4.11
C ARG A 119 -9.18 -5.35 4.71
N MET A 120 -8.69 -6.54 5.06
CA MET A 120 -9.52 -7.58 5.68
C MET A 120 -10.12 -7.10 7.02
N ALA A 121 -9.34 -6.41 7.86
CA ALA A 121 -9.85 -5.83 9.10
C ALA A 121 -10.98 -4.80 8.84
N PHE A 122 -10.83 -3.96 7.82
CA PHE A 122 -11.89 -3.03 7.40
C PHE A 122 -13.16 -3.76 6.94
N GLU A 123 -13.03 -4.81 6.13
CA GLU A 123 -14.16 -5.60 5.64
C GLU A 123 -14.92 -6.28 6.80
N ILE A 124 -14.20 -6.89 7.75
CA ILE A 124 -14.80 -7.47 8.96
C ILE A 124 -15.62 -6.42 9.74
N LEU A 125 -15.09 -5.21 9.90
CA LEU A 125 -15.81 -4.13 10.60
C LEU A 125 -17.05 -3.67 9.82
N VAL A 126 -16.98 -3.59 8.50
CA VAL A 126 -18.12 -3.22 7.65
C VAL A 126 -19.21 -4.28 7.66
N ASP A 127 -18.84 -5.56 7.65
CA ASP A 127 -19.79 -6.67 7.71
C ASP A 127 -20.51 -6.74 9.07
N LEU A 128 -19.84 -6.34 10.15
CA LEU A 128 -20.44 -6.19 11.48
C LEU A 128 -21.47 -5.05 11.54
N ASP A 129 -21.16 -3.90 10.95
CA ASP A 129 -22.06 -2.76 10.83
C ASP A 129 -21.69 -1.95 9.59
N ALA A 130 -22.60 -1.93 8.60
CA ALA A 130 -22.40 -1.21 7.35
C ALA A 130 -22.09 0.29 7.55
N LYS A 131 -22.52 0.90 8.67
CA LYS A 131 -22.19 2.29 9.02
C LYS A 131 -20.71 2.53 9.25
N ASN A 132 -19.93 1.48 9.55
CA ASN A 132 -18.49 1.59 9.69
C ASN A 132 -17.82 2.06 8.40
N ARG A 133 -18.39 1.74 7.21
CA ARG A 133 -17.88 2.26 5.93
C ARG A 133 -17.89 3.79 5.92
N ASP A 134 -19.04 4.40 6.21
CA ASP A 134 -19.19 5.85 6.20
C ASP A 134 -18.40 6.54 7.31
N ARG A 135 -18.15 5.85 8.43
CA ARG A 135 -17.38 6.36 9.55
C ARG A 135 -15.88 6.32 9.30
N LEU A 136 -15.36 5.24 8.72
CA LEU A 136 -13.92 4.96 8.63
C LEU A 136 -13.28 5.50 7.34
N ILE A 137 -13.92 5.28 6.19
CA ILE A 137 -13.37 5.65 4.87
C ILE A 137 -12.97 7.12 4.76
N PRO A 138 -13.70 8.12 5.32
CA PRO A 138 -13.29 9.52 5.22
C PRO A 138 -11.88 9.82 5.79
N GLY A 139 -11.43 9.04 6.77
CA GLY A 139 -10.10 9.18 7.38
C GLY A 139 -8.96 8.58 6.55
N MET A 140 -9.26 7.87 5.46
CA MET A 140 -8.30 7.06 4.70
C MET A 140 -7.85 7.72 3.39
N LEU A 141 -8.16 9.01 3.19
CA LEU A 141 -7.87 9.71 1.94
C LEU A 141 -6.37 9.69 1.56
N ASN A 142 -5.47 9.71 2.54
CA ASN A 142 -4.02 9.63 2.33
C ASN A 142 -3.42 8.32 2.84
N ASP A 143 -4.24 7.28 3.00
CA ASP A 143 -3.82 6.01 3.60
C ASP A 143 -2.78 5.29 2.72
N PRO A 144 -1.69 4.71 3.28
CA PRO A 144 -0.68 4.02 2.48
C PRO A 144 -1.20 2.73 1.80
N SER A 145 -2.30 2.14 2.29
CA SER A 145 -2.99 1.06 1.60
C SER A 145 -3.75 1.60 0.39
N VAL A 146 -3.35 1.15 -0.81
CA VAL A 146 -3.96 1.55 -2.08
C VAL A 146 -5.47 1.29 -2.09
N GLU A 147 -5.91 0.12 -1.61
CA GLU A 147 -7.34 -0.24 -1.62
C GLU A 147 -8.18 0.64 -0.68
N LEU A 148 -7.68 0.96 0.51
CA LEU A 148 -8.38 1.84 1.46
C LEU A 148 -8.43 3.28 0.96
N ARG A 149 -7.31 3.76 0.40
CA ARG A 149 -7.23 5.07 -0.24
C ARG A 149 -8.19 5.18 -1.42
N ARG A 150 -8.24 4.17 -2.28
CA ARG A 150 -9.10 4.12 -3.45
C ARG A 150 -10.57 4.29 -3.07
N ASP A 151 -11.04 3.60 -2.03
CA ASP A 151 -12.40 3.75 -1.50
C ASP A 151 -12.65 5.17 -0.96
N ALA A 152 -11.66 5.78 -0.29
CA ALA A 152 -11.75 7.15 0.20
C ALA A 152 -11.79 8.18 -0.92
N VAL A 153 -10.95 8.03 -1.94
CA VAL A 153 -10.96 8.88 -3.14
C VAL A 153 -12.28 8.73 -3.89
N ALA A 154 -12.79 7.50 -4.05
CA ALA A 154 -14.07 7.24 -4.69
C ALA A 154 -15.22 8.01 -4.00
N ARG A 155 -15.23 8.03 -2.67
CA ARG A 155 -16.21 8.84 -1.90
C ARG A 155 -16.09 10.34 -2.21
N VAL A 156 -14.87 10.88 -2.28
CA VAL A 156 -14.64 12.30 -2.61
C VAL A 156 -15.07 12.60 -4.04
N ILE A 157 -14.79 11.71 -4.99
CA ILE A 157 -15.26 11.80 -6.39
C ILE A 157 -16.80 11.84 -6.42
N THR A 158 -17.48 10.95 -5.69
CA THR A 158 -18.95 10.95 -5.62
C THR A 158 -19.49 12.29 -5.12
N ALA A 159 -18.92 12.84 -4.04
CA ALA A 159 -19.31 14.14 -3.54
C ALA A 159 -19.07 15.28 -4.57
N GLY A 160 -17.95 15.22 -5.29
CA GLY A 160 -17.65 16.16 -6.38
C GLY A 160 -18.65 16.07 -7.53
N ASN A 161 -19.05 14.85 -7.91
CA ASN A 161 -20.07 14.62 -8.94
C ASN A 161 -21.43 15.20 -8.50
N GLU A 162 -21.86 14.93 -7.26
CA GLU A 162 -23.11 15.47 -6.72
C GLU A 162 -23.14 17.01 -6.67
N GLN A 163 -22.00 17.65 -6.39
CA GLN A 163 -21.85 19.11 -6.44
C GLN A 163 -21.90 19.64 -7.87
N PHE A 164 -21.21 18.96 -8.78
CA PHE A 164 -21.18 19.31 -10.20
C PHE A 164 -22.57 19.24 -10.83
N ASP A 165 -23.30 18.15 -10.59
CA ASP A 165 -24.65 17.91 -11.12
C ASP A 165 -25.68 18.89 -10.55
N ALA A 166 -25.42 19.43 -9.37
CA ALA A 166 -26.23 20.46 -8.74
C ALA A 166 -25.79 21.90 -9.07
N ASP A 167 -24.95 22.09 -10.11
CA ASP A 167 -24.40 23.36 -10.59
C ASP A 167 -23.58 24.15 -9.55
N ARG A 168 -23.12 23.48 -8.47
CA ARG A 168 -22.20 24.05 -7.47
C ARG A 168 -20.75 23.90 -7.93
N LYS A 169 -20.42 24.54 -9.06
CA LYS A 169 -19.15 24.33 -9.79
C LYS A 169 -17.88 24.63 -9.00
N GLU A 170 -17.86 25.71 -8.22
CA GLU A 170 -16.69 26.07 -7.42
C GLU A 170 -16.48 25.09 -6.25
N GLU A 171 -17.56 24.60 -5.64
CA GLU A 171 -17.48 23.54 -4.62
C GLU A 171 -17.00 22.22 -5.23
N ALA A 172 -17.55 21.84 -6.39
CA ALA A 172 -17.14 20.64 -7.11
C ALA A 172 -15.65 20.70 -7.47
N LYS A 173 -15.17 21.83 -7.99
CA LYS A 173 -13.75 22.06 -8.32
C LYS A 173 -12.87 21.86 -7.09
N ALA A 174 -13.21 22.48 -5.96
CA ALA A 174 -12.46 22.32 -4.71
C ALA A 174 -12.43 20.85 -4.24
N THR A 175 -13.54 20.13 -4.38
CA THR A 175 -13.63 18.71 -4.03
C THR A 175 -12.79 17.83 -4.95
N TYR A 176 -12.81 18.08 -6.26
CA TYR A 176 -11.96 17.34 -7.21
C TYR A 176 -10.47 17.64 -7.01
N LEU A 177 -10.09 18.88 -6.70
CA LEU A 177 -8.70 19.21 -6.34
C LEU A 177 -8.25 18.46 -5.09
N LYS A 178 -9.12 18.34 -4.09
CA LYS A 178 -8.88 17.51 -2.90
C LYS A 178 -8.70 16.04 -3.26
N ALA A 179 -9.50 15.51 -4.18
CA ALA A 179 -9.33 14.13 -4.67
C ALA A 179 -8.01 13.96 -5.44
N MET A 180 -7.67 14.94 -6.30
CA MET A 180 -6.44 14.92 -7.10
C MET A 180 -5.19 14.88 -6.23
N ALA A 181 -5.13 15.67 -5.15
CA ALA A 181 -3.98 15.62 -4.23
C ALA A 181 -3.72 14.21 -3.63
N ALA A 182 -4.78 13.43 -3.46
CA ALA A 182 -4.76 12.15 -2.76
C ALA A 182 -4.65 10.92 -3.67
N VAL A 183 -5.21 10.99 -4.88
CA VAL A 183 -5.37 9.86 -5.80
C VAL A 183 -4.03 9.32 -6.31
N ARG A 184 -3.95 8.00 -6.51
CA ARG A 184 -2.78 7.31 -7.07
C ARG A 184 -3.16 6.32 -8.19
N ASP A 185 -4.39 5.85 -8.22
CA ASP A 185 -4.91 4.96 -9.24
C ASP A 185 -5.20 5.70 -10.56
N ASP A 186 -4.69 5.17 -11.67
CA ASP A 186 -4.74 5.79 -12.99
C ASP A 186 -6.17 6.10 -13.47
N ASP A 187 -7.09 5.16 -13.31
CA ASP A 187 -8.48 5.33 -13.75
C ASP A 187 -9.19 6.45 -12.97
N GLN A 188 -8.92 6.57 -11.66
CA GLN A 188 -9.43 7.65 -10.85
C GLN A 188 -8.75 8.99 -11.19
N VAL A 189 -7.45 9.00 -11.46
CA VAL A 189 -6.70 10.18 -11.91
C VAL A 189 -7.32 10.73 -13.20
N GLN A 190 -7.52 9.88 -14.20
CA GLN A 190 -8.09 10.27 -15.49
C GLN A 190 -9.52 10.81 -15.34
N LEU A 191 -10.33 10.18 -14.49
CA LEU A 191 -11.68 10.66 -14.20
C LEU A 191 -11.65 12.06 -13.56
N ILE A 192 -10.83 12.26 -12.53
CA ILE A 192 -10.73 13.54 -11.82
C ILE A 192 -10.15 14.62 -12.75
N LYS A 193 -9.11 14.31 -13.54
CA LYS A 193 -8.51 15.21 -14.53
C LYS A 193 -9.56 15.74 -15.49
N LYS A 194 -10.33 14.84 -16.10
CA LYS A 194 -11.41 15.22 -17.01
C LYS A 194 -12.43 16.16 -16.35
N LYS A 195 -12.81 15.87 -15.11
CA LYS A 195 -13.76 16.70 -14.35
C LYS A 195 -13.21 18.08 -14.01
N LEU A 196 -11.93 18.19 -13.69
CA LEU A 196 -11.25 19.46 -13.45
C LEU A 196 -11.15 20.29 -14.74
N GLU A 197 -10.81 19.66 -15.87
CA GLU A 197 -10.73 20.33 -17.17
C GLU A 197 -12.10 20.83 -17.65
N GLU A 198 -13.18 20.07 -17.43
CA GLU A 198 -14.58 20.51 -17.67
C GLU A 198 -14.93 21.78 -16.87
N LEU A 199 -14.26 22.01 -15.72
CA LEU A 199 -14.40 23.17 -14.86
C LEU A 199 -13.37 24.27 -15.13
N GLY A 200 -12.56 24.13 -16.19
CA GLY A 200 -11.54 25.08 -16.60
C GLY A 200 -10.23 25.01 -15.79
N GLU A 201 -10.05 23.97 -14.99
CA GLU A 201 -8.84 23.74 -14.21
C GLU A 201 -7.90 22.79 -14.96
N LYS A 202 -6.68 23.24 -15.26
CA LYS A 202 -5.68 22.42 -15.96
C LYS A 202 -4.95 21.54 -14.94
N VAL A 203 -4.88 20.25 -15.21
CA VAL A 203 -4.13 19.30 -14.38
C VAL A 203 -2.79 19.00 -15.03
N ASP A 204 -1.72 19.15 -14.25
CA ASP A 204 -0.36 18.77 -14.63
C ASP A 204 -0.07 17.35 -14.09
N LEU A 205 -0.26 16.34 -14.95
CA LEU A 205 0.01 14.94 -14.59
C LEU A 205 1.50 14.67 -14.32
N PRO A 206 2.45 15.21 -15.12
CA PRO A 206 3.87 15.14 -14.80
C PRO A 206 4.19 15.58 -13.37
N GLU A 207 3.70 16.75 -12.95
CA GLU A 207 3.91 17.24 -11.59
C GLU A 207 3.23 16.35 -10.55
N HIS A 208 1.98 15.94 -10.79
CA HIS A 208 1.20 15.10 -9.87
C HIS A 208 1.87 13.76 -9.56
N PHE A 209 2.45 13.10 -10.58
CA PHE A 209 3.15 11.83 -10.42
C PHE A 209 4.65 11.98 -10.12
N GLY A 210 5.19 13.19 -10.21
CA GLY A 210 6.62 13.45 -10.03
C GLY A 210 7.48 12.88 -11.16
N PHE A 211 7.01 12.94 -12.41
CA PHE A 211 7.75 12.43 -13.55
C PHE A 211 8.96 13.31 -13.90
N ILE A 212 10.10 12.67 -14.16
CA ILE A 212 11.27 13.33 -14.73
C ILE A 212 11.05 13.50 -16.23
N MET A 213 10.84 14.75 -16.65
CA MET A 213 10.45 15.07 -18.04
C MET A 213 11.64 15.36 -18.95
N THR A 214 12.77 15.78 -18.38
CA THR A 214 13.95 16.20 -19.12
C THR A 214 15.11 15.26 -18.85
N TRP A 215 15.71 14.78 -19.92
CA TRP A 215 16.77 13.80 -19.92
C TRP A 215 17.91 14.23 -20.84
N ARG A 216 19.12 13.82 -20.50
CA ARG A 216 20.25 13.74 -21.42
C ARG A 216 20.35 12.32 -21.89
N LEU A 217 20.30 12.13 -23.21
CA LEU A 217 20.30 10.83 -23.85
C LEU A 217 21.57 10.64 -24.66
N LEU A 218 22.11 9.43 -24.69
CA LEU A 218 23.35 9.12 -25.38
C LEU A 218 23.28 7.73 -26.02
N ALA A 219 23.50 7.68 -27.33
CA ALA A 219 23.56 6.46 -28.14
C ALA A 219 24.29 6.76 -29.46
N PRO A 220 24.74 5.74 -30.22
CA PRO A 220 24.65 4.31 -29.93
C PRO A 220 25.95 3.71 -29.41
N PHE A 221 25.85 2.80 -28.45
CA PHE A 221 26.94 1.86 -28.12
C PHE A 221 26.60 0.44 -28.58
N ASP A 222 27.60 -0.41 -28.82
CA ASP A 222 27.37 -1.67 -29.54
C ASP A 222 26.87 -2.82 -28.65
N ASN A 223 25.61 -3.20 -28.81
CA ASN A 223 25.03 -4.37 -28.14
C ASN A 223 24.76 -5.54 -29.10
N THR A 224 25.52 -5.64 -30.20
CA THR A 224 25.33 -6.74 -31.16
C THR A 224 25.53 -8.09 -30.46
N ALA A 225 24.55 -8.98 -30.62
CA ALA A 225 24.49 -10.27 -29.95
C ALA A 225 24.53 -10.21 -28.41
N GLY A 226 24.08 -9.11 -27.80
CA GLY A 226 24.02 -8.97 -26.34
C GLY A 226 25.37 -8.68 -25.67
N LYS A 227 26.43 -8.42 -26.44
CA LYS A 227 27.77 -8.20 -25.87
C LYS A 227 27.88 -6.98 -24.95
N GLY A 228 26.96 -6.01 -25.10
CA GLY A 228 26.94 -4.78 -24.31
C GLY A 228 26.71 -5.02 -22.82
N PHE A 229 26.09 -6.14 -22.41
CA PHE A 229 25.92 -6.49 -21.00
C PHE A 229 27.24 -6.82 -20.27
N HIS A 230 28.33 -7.05 -21.01
CA HIS A 230 29.63 -7.41 -20.47
C HIS A 230 30.70 -6.33 -20.71
N ILE A 231 30.31 -5.17 -21.26
CA ILE A 231 31.20 -4.08 -21.60
C ILE A 231 30.78 -2.86 -20.79
N ALA A 232 31.69 -2.33 -19.97
CA ALA A 232 31.52 -1.02 -19.37
C ALA A 232 31.80 0.05 -20.43
N TYR A 233 30.78 0.78 -20.86
CA TYR A 233 30.96 1.93 -21.74
C TYR A 233 31.37 3.18 -20.94
N PRO A 234 32.00 4.17 -21.58
CA PRO A 234 32.51 5.35 -20.88
C PRO A 234 31.52 6.04 -19.91
N PRO A 235 30.23 6.22 -20.27
CA PRO A 235 29.23 6.84 -19.39
C PRO A 235 29.02 6.17 -18.03
N GLU A 236 29.42 4.90 -17.87
CA GLU A 236 29.30 4.17 -16.60
C GLU A 236 30.42 4.50 -15.61
N THR A 237 31.49 5.13 -16.10
CA THR A 237 32.67 5.48 -15.30
C THR A 237 32.88 6.99 -15.19
N GLU A 238 32.35 7.75 -16.14
CA GLU A 238 32.39 9.20 -16.15
C GLU A 238 31.09 9.78 -16.72
N LEU A 239 30.62 10.86 -16.10
CA LEU A 239 29.47 11.61 -16.59
C LEU A 239 29.93 12.97 -17.09
N ASP A 240 30.39 13.01 -18.34
CA ASP A 240 30.79 14.24 -19.04
C ASP A 240 29.87 14.47 -20.23
N TYR A 241 29.00 15.47 -20.10
CA TYR A 241 28.00 15.81 -21.11
C TYR A 241 28.57 16.49 -22.35
N SER A 242 29.85 16.90 -22.32
CA SER A 242 30.51 17.56 -23.45
C SER A 242 31.25 16.59 -24.37
N LYS A 243 31.45 15.34 -23.94
CA LYS A 243 32.22 14.33 -24.67
C LYS A 243 31.42 13.68 -25.80
N GLU A 244 32.16 13.33 -26.84
CA GLU A 244 31.74 12.45 -27.92
C GLU A 244 32.52 11.15 -27.84
N TYR A 245 31.85 10.04 -28.15
CA TYR A 245 32.42 8.70 -28.08
C TYR A 245 32.29 8.00 -29.44
N GLU A 246 33.20 7.07 -29.71
CA GLU A 246 33.04 6.14 -30.82
C GLU A 246 31.86 5.21 -30.52
N GLY A 247 30.82 5.34 -31.32
CA GLY A 247 29.59 4.58 -31.20
C GLY A 247 29.53 3.39 -32.15
N LYS A 248 28.39 2.70 -32.11
CA LYS A 248 28.14 1.50 -32.91
C LYS A 248 28.27 1.80 -34.41
N GLY A 249 29.10 1.02 -35.09
CA GLY A 249 29.21 1.08 -36.57
C GLY A 249 29.90 2.33 -37.09
N GLY A 250 30.71 3.00 -36.25
CA GLY A 250 31.40 4.24 -36.61
C GLY A 250 30.54 5.50 -36.45
N GLU A 251 29.32 5.37 -35.94
CA GLU A 251 28.50 6.51 -35.53
C GLU A 251 29.15 7.23 -34.34
N VAL A 252 28.94 8.54 -34.23
CA VAL A 252 29.39 9.30 -33.07
C VAL A 252 28.29 9.29 -32.01
N ALA A 253 28.59 8.77 -30.82
CA ALA A 253 27.69 8.84 -29.68
C ALA A 253 27.97 10.12 -28.89
N LYS A 254 27.00 11.03 -28.84
CA LYS A 254 27.07 12.28 -28.07
C LYS A 254 25.78 12.53 -27.29
N TRP A 255 25.89 13.26 -26.19
CA TRP A 255 24.73 13.60 -25.36
C TRP A 255 23.79 14.55 -26.09
N VAL A 256 22.50 14.27 -26.00
CA VAL A 256 21.41 15.09 -26.54
C VAL A 256 20.43 15.38 -25.43
N GLU A 257 20.13 16.66 -25.20
CA GLU A 257 19.04 17.06 -24.31
C GLU A 257 17.69 16.75 -24.97
N HIS A 258 16.81 16.12 -24.21
CA HIS A 258 15.48 15.72 -24.65
C HIS A 258 14.47 15.97 -23.51
N THR A 259 13.45 16.76 -23.81
CA THR A 259 12.28 16.92 -22.94
C THR A 259 11.09 16.26 -23.60
N THR A 260 10.48 15.30 -22.91
CA THR A 260 9.27 14.65 -23.41
C THR A 260 8.04 15.53 -23.18
N THR A 261 7.08 15.46 -24.09
CA THR A 261 5.77 16.12 -23.97
C THR A 261 4.67 15.13 -23.61
N ASP A 262 5.04 13.87 -23.35
CA ASP A 262 4.11 12.83 -22.94
C ASP A 262 3.63 13.09 -21.50
N GLU A 263 2.31 13.11 -21.27
CA GLU A 263 1.74 13.42 -19.94
C GLU A 263 2.13 12.41 -18.86
N TYR A 264 2.66 11.23 -19.24
CA TYR A 264 3.15 10.20 -18.34
C TYR A 264 4.68 10.10 -18.28
N GLY A 265 5.39 11.10 -18.82
CA GLY A 265 6.86 11.13 -18.79
C GLY A 265 7.53 10.08 -19.67
N LEU A 266 6.79 9.47 -20.62
CA LEU A 266 7.37 8.45 -21.49
C LEU A 266 8.39 9.06 -22.45
N VAL A 267 9.62 8.52 -22.44
CA VAL A 267 10.68 8.89 -23.36
C VAL A 267 10.78 7.87 -24.49
N ASN A 268 10.38 8.28 -25.70
CA ASN A 268 10.57 7.44 -26.88
C ASN A 268 12.02 7.57 -27.40
N VAL A 269 12.92 6.72 -26.89
CA VAL A 269 14.35 6.73 -27.24
C VAL A 269 14.60 6.59 -28.74
N ALA A 270 13.79 5.79 -29.45
CA ALA A 270 13.93 5.61 -30.89
C ALA A 270 13.62 6.89 -31.69
N LYS A 271 12.64 7.68 -31.23
CA LYS A 271 12.33 9.00 -31.82
C LYS A 271 13.33 10.07 -31.38
N ALA A 272 13.80 10.02 -30.13
CA ALA A 272 14.70 11.03 -29.57
C ALA A 272 16.15 10.92 -30.09
N LEU A 273 16.62 9.70 -30.36
CA LEU A 273 17.97 9.43 -30.87
C LEU A 273 17.91 8.88 -32.29
N SER A 274 17.60 7.59 -32.42
CA SER A 274 17.41 6.85 -33.68
C SER A 274 17.05 5.39 -33.31
N PRO A 275 16.32 4.63 -34.14
CA PRO A 275 15.97 3.23 -33.88
C PRO A 275 17.16 2.27 -34.08
N PHE A 276 18.28 2.51 -33.39
CA PHE A 276 19.47 1.67 -33.46
C PHE A 276 19.17 0.25 -32.95
N LYS A 277 19.30 -0.75 -33.82
CA LYS A 277 19.12 -2.16 -33.46
C LYS A 277 20.37 -2.71 -32.78
N GLY A 278 20.18 -3.47 -31.69
CA GLY A 278 21.28 -4.08 -30.95
C GLY A 278 22.27 -3.02 -30.46
N ALA A 279 21.77 -1.93 -29.89
CA ALA A 279 22.57 -0.87 -29.30
C ALA A 279 22.25 -0.71 -27.81
N VAL A 280 23.19 -0.15 -27.06
CA VAL A 280 22.96 0.39 -25.72
C VAL A 280 22.77 1.90 -25.84
N SER A 281 21.81 2.41 -25.08
CA SER A 281 21.58 3.84 -24.89
C SER A 281 21.68 4.15 -23.40
N TYR A 282 22.23 5.32 -23.07
CA TYR A 282 22.26 5.86 -21.72
C TYR A 282 21.26 7.02 -21.61
N ALA A 283 20.68 7.15 -20.43
CA ALA A 283 19.84 8.28 -20.05
C ALA A 283 20.32 8.80 -18.69
N ALA A 284 20.49 10.11 -18.59
CA ALA A 284 20.89 10.80 -17.37
C ALA A 284 19.92 11.95 -17.09
N ALA A 285 19.58 12.13 -15.83
CA ALA A 285 18.79 13.27 -15.37
C ALA A 285 19.24 13.65 -13.96
N GLU A 286 19.08 14.92 -13.64
CA GLU A 286 19.34 15.49 -12.33
C GLU A 286 18.01 16.00 -11.79
N PHE A 287 17.79 15.82 -10.48
CA PHE A 287 16.64 16.37 -9.78
C PHE A 287 17.10 16.86 -8.41
N ASP A 288 16.48 17.94 -7.94
CA ASP A 288 16.77 18.52 -6.64
C ASP A 288 15.76 18.04 -5.60
N SER A 289 16.26 17.66 -4.42
CA SER A 289 15.44 17.45 -3.24
C SER A 289 15.61 18.63 -2.29
N ASP A 290 14.52 19.25 -1.87
CA ASP A 290 14.51 20.40 -0.96
C ASP A 290 14.93 20.04 0.48
N ARG A 291 15.01 18.74 0.79
CA ARG A 291 15.41 18.19 2.08
C ARG A 291 16.05 16.82 1.93
N ASP A 292 16.89 16.47 2.91
CA ASP A 292 17.43 15.12 3.03
C ASP A 292 16.31 14.12 3.34
N GLN A 293 16.08 13.17 2.43
CA GLN A 293 15.07 12.13 2.59
C GLN A 293 15.40 10.88 1.78
N ALA A 294 14.84 9.74 2.20
CA ALA A 294 14.83 8.55 1.37
C ALA A 294 13.85 8.75 0.20
N VAL A 295 14.29 8.40 -1.01
CA VAL A 295 13.48 8.46 -2.23
C VAL A 295 13.44 7.09 -2.89
N GLU A 296 12.34 6.81 -3.59
CA GLU A 296 12.22 5.65 -4.45
C GLU A 296 12.20 6.13 -5.90
N LEU A 297 13.20 5.69 -6.68
CA LEU A 297 13.26 5.94 -8.11
C LEU A 297 12.65 4.75 -8.83
N ARG A 298 11.62 4.99 -9.65
CA ARG A 298 10.94 3.96 -10.42
C ARG A 298 11.18 4.18 -11.90
N LEU A 299 11.58 3.11 -12.59
CA LEU A 299 11.74 3.07 -14.04
C LEU A 299 10.89 1.91 -14.57
N GLY A 300 10.14 2.16 -15.64
CA GLY A 300 9.37 1.14 -16.34
C GLY A 300 9.68 1.18 -17.84
N THR A 301 9.53 0.02 -18.49
CA THR A 301 9.49 -0.09 -19.95
C THR A 301 8.36 -1.04 -20.30
N ASP A 302 7.80 -0.96 -21.52
CA ASP A 302 6.74 -1.86 -21.97
C ASP A 302 7.13 -3.36 -21.90
N ASN A 303 8.44 -3.67 -21.80
CA ASN A 303 8.97 -5.03 -21.72
C ASN A 303 9.78 -5.30 -20.43
N ALA A 304 9.58 -4.49 -19.38
CA ALA A 304 10.27 -4.64 -18.09
C ALA A 304 9.65 -5.74 -17.21
#